data_AF-A0A3N8H7V5-F1
#
_entry.id   AF-A0A3N8H7V5-F1
#
_cell.length_a   1.000
_cell.length_b   1.000
_cell.length_c   1.000
_cell.angle_alpha   90.00
_cell.angle_beta   90.00
_cell.angle_gamma   90.00
#
_symmetry.space_group_name_H-M   'P 1'
#
loop_
_entity.id
_entity.type
_entity.pdbx_description
1 polymer ?
#
loop_
_entity_poly.entity_id
_entity_poly.type
_entity_poly.pdbx_seq_one_letter_code
_entity_poly.pdbx_strand_id
1 'polypeptide(L)'
;MTSNLTTVSYIGAAILFILSLGGLANPETARRGNLLGMIGMLIAVLATVAGPRVSAAGIPYVIAALVVGGAVGLYAAKKVQMTQMPELVALMHSLVGLAACLVGFASYIDTSLQFTGAEKAIHEVEIYVGILIGAITFAGSIIAFGKLSGKIGGKPLLLPARHWLNLAALLIVIYYGRAFLHAESIQDGMLPLAVMTVVSLLFGVHMVMAIGGADMPVVVSMLNSYSGWAAAATGFMLGNDLLIVIGALVGSSGAILSYIMCRAMNRNFISVIA
;
A
#
# COMPACT_ATOMS: atom_id res chain seq x y z
N MET A 1 -0.81 15.01 -23.49
CA MET A 1 -1.08 16.16 -22.59
C MET A 1 0.25 16.81 -22.23
N THR A 2 0.33 18.13 -22.10
CA THR A 2 1.60 18.77 -21.67
C THR A 2 1.91 18.43 -20.22
N SER A 3 3.19 18.45 -19.83
CA SER A 3 3.61 18.15 -18.45
C SER A 3 2.91 19.06 -17.43
N ASN A 4 2.82 20.36 -17.73
CA ASN A 4 2.15 21.34 -16.87
C ASN A 4 0.67 21.03 -16.64
N LEU A 5 -0.05 20.61 -17.69
CA LEU A 5 -1.46 20.25 -17.54
C LEU A 5 -1.63 18.97 -16.71
N THR A 6 -0.67 18.04 -16.77
CA THR A 6 -0.64 16.84 -15.92
C THR A 6 -0.47 17.22 -14.45
N THR A 7 0.49 18.09 -14.15
CA THR A 7 0.71 18.59 -12.79
C THR A 7 -0.52 19.33 -12.24
N VAL A 8 -1.15 20.19 -13.03
CA VAL A 8 -2.36 20.91 -12.61
C VAL A 8 -3.52 19.95 -12.37
N SER A 9 -3.70 18.92 -13.22
CA SER A 9 -4.71 17.88 -12.99
C SER A 9 -4.45 17.09 -11.71
N TYR A 10 -3.19 16.79 -11.40
CA TYR A 10 -2.80 16.11 -10.14
C TYR A 10 -3.10 16.97 -8.91
N ILE A 11 -2.80 18.27 -8.96
CA ILE A 11 -3.17 19.20 -7.86
C ILE A 11 -4.69 19.25 -7.70
N GLY A 12 -5.44 19.37 -8.80
CA GLY A 12 -6.91 19.35 -8.76
C GLY A 12 -7.47 18.06 -8.17
N ALA A 13 -6.94 16.91 -8.58
CA ALA A 13 -7.32 15.61 -8.03
C ALA A 13 -6.99 15.50 -6.53
N ALA A 14 -5.82 15.99 -6.10
CA ALA A 14 -5.42 15.99 -4.69
C ALA A 14 -6.38 16.79 -3.81
N ILE A 15 -6.78 17.98 -4.26
CA ILE A 15 -7.78 18.81 -3.58
C ILE A 15 -9.12 18.06 -3.46
N LEU A 16 -9.57 17.41 -4.53
CA LEU A 16 -10.82 16.65 -4.52
C LEU A 16 -10.78 15.47 -3.54
N PHE A 17 -9.64 14.78 -3.41
CA PHE A 17 -9.48 13.72 -2.42
C PHE A 17 -9.44 14.25 -0.98
N ILE A 18 -8.81 15.40 -0.73
CA ILE A 18 -8.87 16.06 0.59
C ILE A 18 -10.32 16.39 0.95
N LEU A 19 -11.07 16.98 0.03
CA LEU A 19 -12.49 17.30 0.22
C LEU A 19 -13.34 16.03 0.34
N SER A 20 -12.97 14.95 -0.33
CA SER A 20 -13.61 13.64 -0.22
C SER A 20 -13.50 13.10 1.20
N LEU A 21 -12.30 13.06 1.78
CA LEU A 21 -12.07 12.62 3.15
C LEU A 21 -12.79 13.51 4.18
N GLY A 22 -12.74 14.83 4.00
CA GLY A 22 -13.48 15.77 4.84
C GLY A 22 -15.00 15.58 4.78
N GLY A 23 -15.53 15.26 3.58
CA GLY A 23 -16.95 14.95 3.39
C GLY A 23 -17.36 13.60 3.97
N LEU A 24 -16.48 12.59 3.92
CA LEU A 24 -16.75 11.25 4.49
C LEU A 24 -16.79 11.25 6.02
N ALA A 25 -16.19 12.24 6.67
CA ALA A 25 -16.16 12.35 8.13
C ALA A 25 -17.53 12.72 8.75
N ASN A 26 -18.47 13.25 7.97
CA ASN A 26 -19.80 13.67 8.46
C ASN A 26 -20.92 12.94 7.71
N PRO A 27 -21.92 12.34 8.41
CA PRO A 27 -23.00 11.60 7.76
C PRO A 27 -23.78 12.40 6.70
N GLU A 28 -24.02 13.70 6.96
CA GLU A 28 -24.77 14.59 6.06
C GLU A 28 -24.05 14.86 4.74
N THR A 29 -22.71 14.91 4.76
CA THR A 29 -21.89 15.23 3.57
C THR A 29 -21.25 13.99 2.95
N ALA A 30 -21.40 12.80 3.54
CA ALA A 30 -20.75 11.55 3.11
C ALA A 30 -20.99 11.21 1.63
N ARG A 31 -22.23 11.41 1.13
CA ARG A 31 -22.55 11.18 -0.30
C ARG A 31 -21.78 12.13 -1.22
N ARG A 32 -21.68 13.41 -0.84
CA ARG A 32 -20.90 14.41 -1.59
C ARG A 32 -19.41 14.09 -1.51
N GLY A 33 -18.91 13.71 -0.33
CA GLY A 33 -17.53 13.26 -0.15
C GLY A 33 -17.17 12.11 -1.10
N ASN A 34 -18.01 11.08 -1.18
CA ASN A 34 -17.79 9.97 -2.11
C ASN A 34 -17.78 10.41 -3.59
N LEU A 35 -18.69 11.31 -3.98
CA LEU A 35 -18.71 11.86 -5.35
C LEU A 35 -17.41 12.60 -5.70
N LEU A 36 -16.90 13.43 -4.78
CA LEU A 36 -15.63 14.15 -5.00
C LEU A 36 -14.46 13.18 -5.17
N GLY A 37 -14.45 12.07 -4.40
CA GLY A 37 -13.46 11.02 -4.54
C GLY A 37 -13.51 10.32 -5.92
N MET A 38 -14.72 10.01 -6.41
CA MET A 38 -14.89 9.43 -7.75
C MET A 38 -14.39 10.37 -8.86
N ILE A 39 -14.71 11.68 -8.77
CA ILE A 39 -14.25 12.67 -9.74
C ILE A 39 -12.73 12.84 -9.67
N GLY A 40 -12.16 12.91 -8.47
CA GLY A 40 -10.70 13.00 -8.26
C GLY A 40 -9.96 11.81 -8.87
N MET A 41 -10.46 10.58 -8.64
CA MET A 41 -9.88 9.37 -9.21
C MET A 41 -9.98 9.35 -10.75
N LEU A 42 -11.12 9.78 -11.32
CA LEU A 42 -11.30 9.88 -12.76
C LEU A 42 -10.27 10.84 -13.38
N ILE A 43 -10.09 12.04 -12.79
CA ILE A 43 -9.11 13.03 -13.25
C ILE A 43 -7.70 12.46 -13.16
N ALA A 44 -7.34 11.83 -12.04
CA ALA A 44 -6.02 11.24 -11.82
C ALA A 44 -5.66 10.19 -12.88
N VAL A 45 -6.59 9.27 -13.16
CA VAL A 45 -6.40 8.22 -14.17
C VAL A 45 -6.29 8.83 -15.56
N LEU A 46 -7.21 9.71 -15.96
CA LEU A 46 -7.18 10.34 -17.28
C LEU A 46 -5.91 11.18 -17.49
N ALA A 47 -5.49 11.94 -16.49
CA ALA A 47 -4.27 12.73 -16.55
C ALA A 47 -3.02 11.84 -16.74
N THR A 48 -2.98 10.70 -16.06
CA THR A 48 -1.86 9.76 -16.17
C THR A 48 -1.84 9.06 -17.53
N VAL A 49 -2.98 8.58 -18.02
CA VAL A 49 -3.08 7.93 -19.34
C VAL A 49 -2.79 8.90 -20.49
N ALA A 50 -3.23 10.15 -20.37
CA ALA A 50 -2.96 11.19 -21.37
C ALA A 50 -1.58 11.85 -21.21
N GLY A 51 -0.84 11.51 -20.16
CA GLY A 51 0.47 12.08 -19.82
C GLY A 51 1.59 11.63 -20.77
N PRO A 52 2.74 12.30 -20.75
CA PRO A 52 3.85 12.04 -21.67
C PRO A 52 4.55 10.69 -21.45
N ARG A 53 4.36 10.06 -20.29
CA ARG A 53 4.98 8.77 -19.93
C ARG A 53 4.26 7.56 -20.53
N VAL A 54 3.07 7.73 -21.09
CA VAL A 54 2.30 6.64 -21.72
C VAL A 54 2.38 6.78 -23.24
N SER A 55 3.07 5.83 -23.87
CA SER A 55 3.16 5.79 -25.33
C SER A 55 1.85 5.27 -25.96
N ALA A 56 1.60 5.61 -27.23
CA ALA A 56 0.42 5.11 -27.95
C ALA A 56 0.32 3.58 -27.96
N ALA A 57 1.47 2.89 -27.99
CA ALA A 57 1.55 1.44 -27.90
C ALA A 57 1.22 0.89 -26.49
N GLY A 58 1.41 1.71 -25.44
CA GLY A 58 1.08 1.36 -24.05
C GLY A 58 -0.41 1.47 -23.72
N ILE A 59 -1.15 2.33 -24.42
CA ILE A 59 -2.57 2.62 -24.14
C ILE A 59 -3.45 1.35 -24.12
N PRO A 60 -3.35 0.42 -25.10
CA PRO A 60 -4.16 -0.81 -25.07
C PRO A 60 -3.93 -1.66 -23.83
N TYR A 61 -2.69 -1.77 -23.35
CA TYR A 61 -2.35 -2.54 -22.14
C TYR A 61 -2.94 -1.90 -20.88
N VAL A 62 -2.84 -0.56 -20.77
CA VAL A 62 -3.41 0.19 -19.64
C VAL A 62 -4.93 0.06 -19.60
N ILE A 63 -5.61 0.23 -20.74
CA ILE A 63 -7.07 0.08 -20.83
C ILE A 63 -7.50 -1.35 -20.52
N ALA A 64 -6.80 -2.36 -21.07
CA ALA A 64 -7.11 -3.76 -20.79
C ALA A 64 -6.98 -4.07 -19.28
N ALA A 65 -5.90 -3.64 -18.63
CA ALA A 65 -5.70 -3.81 -17.20
C ALA A 65 -6.78 -3.11 -16.36
N LEU A 66 -7.14 -1.86 -16.72
CA LEU A 66 -8.21 -1.10 -16.05
C LEU A 66 -9.57 -1.78 -16.18
N VAL A 67 -9.92 -2.28 -17.37
CA VAL A 67 -11.20 -2.96 -17.62
C VAL A 67 -11.26 -4.27 -16.84
N VAL A 68 -10.20 -5.08 -16.88
CA VAL A 68 -10.16 -6.36 -16.15
C VAL A 68 -10.21 -6.12 -14.64
N GLY A 69 -9.33 -5.27 -14.11
CA GLY A 69 -9.30 -4.96 -12.68
C GLY A 69 -10.60 -4.31 -12.19
N GLY A 70 -11.13 -3.35 -12.95
CA GLY A 70 -12.39 -2.67 -12.64
C GLY A 70 -13.59 -3.61 -12.67
N ALA A 71 -13.66 -4.53 -13.63
CA ALA A 71 -14.73 -5.53 -13.71
C ALA A 71 -14.71 -6.51 -12.52
N VAL A 72 -13.52 -7.01 -12.15
CA VAL A 72 -13.34 -7.89 -10.98
C VAL A 72 -13.71 -7.14 -9.70
N GLY A 73 -13.25 -5.90 -9.53
CA GLY A 73 -13.59 -5.07 -8.38
C GLY A 73 -15.10 -4.79 -8.27
N LEU A 74 -15.74 -4.46 -9.39
CA LEU A 74 -17.18 -4.22 -9.45
C LEU A 74 -18.00 -5.47 -9.10
N TYR A 75 -17.57 -6.63 -9.61
CA TYR A 75 -18.20 -7.91 -9.29
C TYR A 75 -18.08 -8.23 -7.80
N ALA A 76 -16.88 -8.13 -7.24
CA ALA A 76 -16.62 -8.41 -5.83
C ALA A 76 -17.43 -7.47 -4.91
N ALA A 77 -17.44 -6.17 -5.20
CA ALA A 77 -18.16 -5.16 -4.43
C ALA A 77 -19.69 -5.34 -4.47
N LYS A 78 -20.25 -5.85 -5.58
CA LYS A 78 -21.70 -6.11 -5.71
C LYS A 78 -22.14 -7.40 -5.00
N LYS A 79 -21.27 -8.39 -4.90
CA LYS A 79 -21.62 -9.74 -4.41
C LYS A 79 -21.35 -9.92 -2.92
N VAL A 80 -20.43 -9.15 -2.34
CA VAL A 80 -20.09 -9.25 -0.91
C VAL A 80 -21.30 -8.91 -0.04
N GLN A 81 -21.49 -9.65 1.05
CA GLN A 81 -22.50 -9.32 2.05
C GLN A 81 -22.00 -8.22 2.98
N MET A 82 -22.90 -7.40 3.53
CA MET A 82 -22.52 -6.31 4.45
C MET A 82 -21.79 -6.80 5.71
N THR A 83 -22.07 -8.03 6.15
CA THR A 83 -21.39 -8.72 7.25
C THR A 83 -19.93 -9.09 6.93
N GLN A 84 -19.61 -9.22 5.64
CA GLN A 84 -18.28 -9.58 5.11
C GLN A 84 -17.48 -8.36 4.62
N MET A 85 -17.96 -7.14 4.88
CA MET A 85 -17.22 -5.94 4.50
C MET A 85 -15.80 -5.88 5.09
N PRO A 86 -15.55 -6.25 6.36
CA PRO A 86 -14.20 -6.20 6.93
C PRO A 86 -13.18 -7.07 6.18
N GLU A 87 -13.56 -8.27 5.77
CA GLU A 87 -12.67 -9.18 5.03
C GLU A 87 -12.41 -8.68 3.60
N LEU A 88 -13.42 -8.14 2.91
CA LEU A 88 -13.21 -7.54 1.59
C LEU A 88 -12.26 -6.35 1.68
N VAL A 89 -12.44 -5.50 2.69
CA VAL A 89 -11.55 -4.36 2.94
C VAL A 89 -10.13 -4.84 3.20
N ALA A 90 -9.92 -5.86 4.03
CA ALA A 90 -8.60 -6.47 4.21
C ALA A 90 -8.01 -6.95 2.87
N LEU A 91 -8.79 -7.66 2.06
CA LEU A 91 -8.33 -8.13 0.75
C LEU A 91 -7.94 -6.99 -0.20
N MET A 92 -8.68 -5.87 -0.21
CA MET A 92 -8.35 -4.71 -1.05
C MET A 92 -7.00 -4.08 -0.68
N HIS A 93 -6.67 -3.98 0.61
CA HIS A 93 -5.36 -3.49 1.04
C HIS A 93 -4.22 -4.42 0.62
N SER A 94 -4.48 -5.73 0.52
CA SER A 94 -3.47 -6.65 -0.01
C SER A 94 -3.09 -6.28 -1.44
N LEU A 95 -4.07 -5.94 -2.29
CA LEU A 95 -3.83 -5.56 -3.68
C LEU A 95 -3.03 -4.26 -3.81
N VAL A 96 -3.24 -3.31 -2.89
CA VAL A 96 -2.45 -2.07 -2.83
C VAL A 96 -0.98 -2.38 -2.49
N GLY A 97 -0.75 -3.24 -1.50
CA GLY A 97 0.61 -3.69 -1.13
C GLY A 97 1.31 -4.43 -2.27
N LEU A 98 0.59 -5.30 -2.98
CA LEU A 98 1.12 -6.02 -4.15
C LEU A 98 1.43 -5.05 -5.29
N ALA A 99 0.56 -4.07 -5.56
CA ALA A 99 0.82 -3.06 -6.57
C ALA A 99 2.09 -2.25 -6.25
N ALA A 100 2.27 -1.82 -4.99
CA ALA A 100 3.49 -1.14 -4.57
C ALA A 100 4.75 -2.00 -4.79
N CYS A 101 4.68 -3.30 -4.49
CA CYS A 101 5.78 -4.23 -4.76
C CYS A 101 6.10 -4.30 -6.26
N LEU A 102 5.08 -4.52 -7.10
CA LEU A 102 5.24 -4.65 -8.55
C LEU A 102 5.78 -3.38 -9.19
N VAL A 103 5.29 -2.21 -8.76
CA VAL A 103 5.79 -0.91 -9.23
C VAL A 103 7.23 -0.69 -8.77
N GLY A 104 7.59 -1.10 -7.55
CA GLY A 104 8.97 -1.04 -7.07
C GLY A 104 9.94 -1.89 -7.88
N PHE A 105 9.59 -3.16 -8.14
CA PHE A 105 10.40 -4.03 -9.01
C PHE A 105 10.48 -3.51 -10.45
N ALA A 106 9.38 -3.00 -10.99
CA ALA A 106 9.36 -2.39 -12.32
C ALA A 106 10.29 -1.16 -12.37
N SER A 107 10.26 -0.29 -11.36
CA SER A 107 11.12 0.90 -11.27
C SER A 107 12.60 0.53 -11.16
N TYR A 108 12.92 -0.57 -10.46
CA TYR A 108 14.31 -1.02 -10.32
C TYR A 108 14.89 -1.62 -11.62
N ILE A 109 14.06 -2.34 -12.39
CA ILE A 109 14.47 -2.97 -13.65
C ILE A 109 14.47 -1.97 -14.81
N ASP A 110 13.72 -0.87 -14.69
CA ASP A 110 13.64 0.17 -15.71
C ASP A 110 14.98 0.92 -15.83
N THR A 111 15.70 0.67 -16.93
CA THR A 111 16.97 1.34 -17.24
C THR A 111 16.80 2.67 -17.98
N SER A 112 15.57 3.12 -18.24
CA SER A 112 15.31 4.34 -19.01
C SER A 112 15.68 5.62 -18.25
N LEU A 113 15.60 5.58 -16.92
CA LEU A 113 16.01 6.66 -16.03
C LEU A 113 17.37 6.31 -15.40
N GLN A 114 18.38 7.13 -15.69
CA GLN A 114 19.74 6.93 -15.18
C GLN A 114 20.01 7.94 -14.07
N PHE A 115 19.95 7.47 -12.83
CA PHE A 115 20.28 8.27 -11.66
C PHE A 115 21.77 8.14 -11.31
N THR A 116 22.37 9.21 -10.80
CA THR A 116 23.79 9.21 -10.41
C THR A 116 23.99 9.82 -9.02
N GLY A 117 25.06 9.39 -8.33
CA GLY A 117 25.42 9.91 -7.01
C GLY A 117 24.31 9.79 -5.98
N ALA A 118 23.98 10.91 -5.32
CA ALA A 118 22.98 10.95 -4.25
C ALA A 118 21.55 10.64 -4.74
N GLU A 119 21.20 11.02 -5.96
CA GLU A 119 19.87 10.78 -6.52
C GLU A 119 19.60 9.28 -6.69
N LYS A 120 20.62 8.52 -7.14
CA LYS A 120 20.54 7.06 -7.24
C LYS A 120 20.27 6.43 -5.87
N ALA A 121 21.04 6.85 -4.86
CA ALA A 121 20.89 6.32 -3.51
C ALA A 121 19.50 6.63 -2.92
N ILE A 122 18.97 7.84 -3.15
CA ILE A 122 17.62 8.22 -2.71
C ILE A 122 16.57 7.34 -3.40
N HIS A 123 16.63 7.21 -4.73
CA HIS A 123 15.69 6.41 -5.49
C HIS A 123 15.71 4.93 -5.09
N GLU A 124 16.90 4.35 -4.88
CA GLU A 124 17.04 2.98 -4.39
C GLU A 124 16.47 2.79 -2.98
N VAL A 125 16.66 3.77 -2.08
CA VAL A 125 16.00 3.74 -0.75
C VAL A 125 14.48 3.79 -0.89
N GLU A 126 13.94 4.64 -1.77
CA GLU A 126 12.50 4.74 -2.02
C GLU A 126 11.92 3.42 -2.54
N ILE A 127 12.59 2.77 -3.50
CA ILE A 127 12.25 1.43 -3.99
C ILE A 127 12.25 0.42 -2.83
N TYR A 128 13.34 0.38 -2.06
CA TYR A 128 13.54 -0.61 -1.01
C TYR A 128 12.47 -0.49 0.08
N VAL A 129 12.20 0.73 0.55
CA VAL A 129 11.18 1.01 1.57
C VAL A 129 9.77 0.79 1.03
N GLY A 130 9.50 1.19 -0.22
CA GLY A 130 8.19 0.98 -0.86
C GLY A 130 7.82 -0.50 -0.95
N ILE A 131 8.76 -1.35 -1.41
CA ILE A 131 8.56 -2.80 -1.48
C ILE A 131 8.45 -3.41 -0.09
N LEU A 132 9.28 -3.00 0.88
CA LEU A 132 9.23 -3.48 2.26
C LEU A 132 7.83 -3.29 2.88
N ILE A 133 7.31 -2.05 2.83
CA ILE A 133 5.99 -1.74 3.40
C ILE A 133 4.88 -2.44 2.59
N GLY A 134 5.00 -2.45 1.25
CA GLY A 134 4.05 -3.12 0.37
C GLY A 134 3.93 -4.62 0.64
N ALA A 135 5.06 -5.32 0.82
CA ALA A 135 5.12 -6.76 1.06
C ALA A 135 4.53 -7.13 2.43
N ILE A 136 4.87 -6.37 3.48
CA ILE A 136 4.27 -6.55 4.81
C ILE A 136 2.75 -6.35 4.73
N THR A 137 2.31 -5.32 4.03
CA THR A 137 0.88 -5.00 3.87
C THR A 137 0.14 -6.09 3.11
N PHE A 138 0.71 -6.58 2.01
CA PHE A 138 0.14 -7.67 1.22
C PHE A 138 -0.03 -8.94 2.04
N ALA A 139 1.06 -9.44 2.64
CA ALA A 139 1.04 -10.67 3.41
C ALA A 139 0.14 -10.57 4.65
N GLY A 140 0.27 -9.48 5.42
CA GLY A 140 -0.55 -9.25 6.60
C GLY A 140 -2.04 -9.18 6.29
N SER A 141 -2.40 -8.50 5.19
CA SER A 141 -3.79 -8.37 4.75
C SER A 141 -4.41 -9.69 4.30
N ILE A 142 -3.63 -10.59 3.68
CA ILE A 142 -4.09 -11.94 3.33
C ILE A 142 -4.41 -12.75 4.58
N ILE A 143 -3.56 -12.67 5.61
CA ILE A 143 -3.83 -13.36 6.88
C ILE A 143 -5.04 -12.77 7.59
N ALA A 144 -5.18 -11.44 7.60
CA ALA A 144 -6.35 -10.77 8.18
C ALA A 144 -7.64 -11.21 7.46
N PHE A 145 -7.64 -11.26 6.13
CA PHE A 145 -8.73 -11.82 5.33
C PHE A 145 -9.02 -13.28 5.71
N GLY A 146 -7.99 -14.12 5.81
CA GLY A 146 -8.14 -15.52 6.18
C GLY A 146 -8.77 -15.71 7.57
N LYS A 147 -8.39 -14.88 8.56
CA LYS A 147 -8.95 -14.92 9.91
C LYS A 147 -10.40 -14.42 9.96
N LEU A 148 -10.71 -13.32 9.27
CA LEU A 148 -12.06 -12.76 9.23
C LEU A 148 -13.05 -13.66 8.48
N SER A 149 -12.58 -14.34 7.43
CA SER A 149 -13.39 -15.31 6.65
C SER A 149 -13.52 -16.69 7.29
N GLY A 150 -12.90 -16.90 8.47
CA GLY A 150 -12.91 -18.18 9.17
C GLY A 150 -12.08 -19.30 8.51
N LYS A 151 -11.33 -18.99 7.43
CA LYS A 151 -10.42 -19.94 6.77
C LYS A 151 -9.16 -20.21 7.60
N ILE A 152 -8.76 -19.25 8.42
CA ILE A 152 -7.68 -19.35 9.40
C ILE A 152 -8.31 -19.20 10.78
N GLY A 153 -7.88 -20.02 11.75
CA GLY A 153 -8.37 -19.96 13.11
C GLY A 153 -8.14 -18.58 13.75
N GLY A 154 -9.11 -18.07 14.50
CA GLY A 154 -9.02 -16.78 15.20
C GLY A 154 -8.11 -16.78 16.44
N LYS A 155 -7.55 -17.93 16.84
CA LYS A 155 -6.63 -18.01 17.97
C LYS A 155 -5.26 -17.42 17.60
N PRO A 156 -4.66 -16.58 18.46
CA PRO A 156 -3.28 -16.11 18.28
C PRO A 156 -2.30 -17.28 18.12
N LEU A 157 -1.50 -17.28 17.06
CA LEU A 157 -0.41 -18.23 16.86
C LEU A 157 0.89 -17.61 17.38
N LEU A 158 1.29 -17.99 18.60
CA LEU A 158 2.52 -17.50 19.22
C LEU A 158 3.67 -18.48 18.95
N LEU A 159 4.60 -18.07 18.08
CA LEU A 159 5.83 -18.84 17.86
C LEU A 159 6.78 -18.70 19.06
N PRO A 160 7.56 -19.74 19.39
CA PRO A 160 8.61 -19.63 20.39
C PRO A 160 9.61 -18.54 19.97
N ALA A 161 10.04 -17.72 20.94
CA ALA A 161 11.01 -16.64 20.71
C ALA A 161 10.61 -15.59 19.65
N ARG A 162 9.32 -15.27 19.48
CA ARG A 162 8.82 -14.27 18.51
C ARG A 162 9.60 -12.96 18.46
N HIS A 163 10.03 -12.42 19.61
CA HIS A 163 10.77 -11.16 19.66
C HIS A 163 12.16 -11.30 19.04
N TRP A 164 12.80 -12.46 19.18
CA TRP A 164 14.06 -12.79 18.52
C TRP A 164 13.88 -12.98 17.01
N LEU A 165 12.78 -13.61 16.58
CA LEU A 165 12.46 -13.73 15.15
C LEU A 165 12.25 -12.35 14.51
N ASN A 166 11.52 -11.46 15.18
CA ASN A 166 11.31 -10.08 14.73
C ASN A 166 12.62 -9.30 14.66
N LEU A 167 13.48 -9.45 15.68
CA LEU A 167 14.79 -8.81 15.68
C LEU A 167 15.68 -9.36 14.55
N ALA A 168 15.69 -10.67 14.33
CA ALA A 168 16.44 -11.29 13.25
C ALA A 168 15.96 -10.80 11.88
N ALA A 169 14.64 -10.74 11.66
CA ALA A 169 14.06 -10.20 10.44
C ALA A 169 14.49 -8.74 10.21
N LEU A 170 14.45 -7.90 11.25
CA LEU A 170 14.91 -6.51 11.17
C LEU A 170 16.39 -6.40 10.79
N LEU A 171 17.27 -7.19 11.43
CA LEU A 171 18.70 -7.19 11.12
C LEU A 171 18.97 -7.66 9.70
N ILE A 172 18.25 -8.67 9.22
CA ILE A 172 18.36 -9.16 7.84
C ILE A 172 17.93 -8.05 6.85
N VAL A 173 16.81 -7.37 7.11
CA VAL A 173 16.35 -6.25 6.27
C VAL A 173 17.35 -5.10 6.26
N ILE A 174 17.99 -4.76 7.38
CA ILE A 174 19.02 -3.70 7.41
C ILE A 174 20.28 -4.14 6.64
N TYR A 175 20.73 -5.38 6.84
CA TYR A 175 21.90 -5.93 6.17
C TYR A 175 21.73 -5.96 4.64
N TYR A 176 20.63 -6.52 4.16
CA TYR A 176 20.34 -6.55 2.73
C TYR A 176 19.98 -5.18 2.15
N GLY A 177 19.50 -4.24 2.97
CA GLY A 177 19.33 -2.85 2.57
C GLY A 177 20.68 -2.19 2.27
N ARG A 178 21.67 -2.40 3.14
CA ARG A 178 23.05 -1.96 2.85
C ARG A 178 23.60 -2.63 1.60
N ALA A 179 23.43 -3.95 1.45
CA ALA A 179 23.91 -4.68 0.28
C ALA A 179 23.27 -4.19 -1.03
N PHE A 180 21.98 -3.87 -1.00
CA PHE A 180 21.24 -3.31 -2.12
C PHE A 180 21.80 -1.95 -2.56
N LEU A 181 22.02 -1.03 -1.61
CA LEU A 181 22.55 0.32 -1.90
C LEU A 181 24.01 0.34 -2.38
N HIS A 182 24.75 -0.75 -2.16
CA HIS A 182 26.13 -0.90 -2.65
C HIS A 182 26.21 -1.78 -3.91
N ALA A 183 25.07 -2.20 -4.46
CA ALA A 183 25.04 -3.00 -5.68
C ALA A 183 25.48 -2.15 -6.88
N GLU A 184 26.47 -2.65 -7.61
CA GLU A 184 26.99 -1.99 -8.81
C GLU A 184 26.13 -2.29 -10.05
N SER A 185 25.48 -3.45 -10.08
CA SER A 185 24.60 -3.88 -11.16
C SER A 185 23.18 -4.21 -10.68
N ILE A 186 22.23 -4.16 -11.62
CA ILE A 186 20.84 -4.58 -11.37
C ILE A 186 20.78 -6.05 -10.92
N GLN A 187 21.63 -6.91 -11.48
CA GLN A 187 21.69 -8.32 -11.13
C GLN A 187 22.13 -8.52 -9.67
N ASP A 188 23.12 -7.74 -9.23
CA ASP A 188 23.64 -7.83 -7.87
C ASP A 188 22.64 -7.32 -6.83
N GLY A 189 21.89 -6.27 -7.14
CA GLY A 189 20.87 -5.74 -6.21
C GLY A 189 19.54 -6.49 -6.24
N MET A 190 19.26 -7.28 -7.30
CA MET A 190 18.06 -8.10 -7.37
C MET A 190 17.99 -9.14 -6.24
N LEU A 191 19.12 -9.76 -5.88
CA LEU A 191 19.15 -10.75 -4.81
C LEU A 191 18.85 -10.14 -3.43
N PRO A 192 19.52 -9.06 -2.98
CA PRO A 192 19.15 -8.34 -1.76
C PRO A 192 17.69 -7.90 -1.72
N LEU A 193 17.18 -7.38 -2.84
CA LEU A 193 15.80 -6.93 -2.94
C LEU A 193 14.81 -8.09 -2.81
N ALA A 194 15.08 -9.22 -3.48
CA ALA A 194 14.27 -10.43 -3.40
C ALA A 194 14.29 -11.03 -1.98
N VAL A 195 15.46 -11.11 -1.35
CA VAL A 195 15.59 -11.63 0.03
C VAL A 195 14.82 -10.73 1.01
N MET A 196 14.98 -9.41 0.92
CA MET A 196 14.19 -8.48 1.74
C MET A 196 12.69 -8.68 1.51
N THR A 197 12.25 -8.82 0.26
CA THR A 197 10.83 -9.00 -0.06
C THR A 197 10.29 -10.28 0.59
N VAL A 198 11.00 -11.40 0.48
CA VAL A 198 10.60 -12.68 1.11
C VAL A 198 10.54 -12.55 2.63
N VAL A 199 11.54 -11.92 3.25
CA VAL A 199 11.55 -11.69 4.70
C VAL A 199 10.39 -10.81 5.13
N SER A 200 10.06 -9.78 4.34
CA SER A 200 8.95 -8.86 4.58
C SER A 200 7.58 -9.55 4.47
N LEU A 201 7.42 -10.44 3.49
CA LEU A 201 6.23 -11.29 3.37
C LEU A 201 6.09 -12.20 4.59
N LEU A 202 7.16 -12.89 4.99
CA LEU A 202 7.15 -13.76 6.17
C LEU A 202 6.87 -12.97 7.45
N PHE A 203 7.44 -11.77 7.58
CA PHE A 203 7.20 -10.88 8.70
C PHE A 203 5.73 -10.42 8.75
N GLY A 204 5.14 -10.03 7.61
CA GLY A 204 3.72 -9.67 7.53
C GLY A 204 2.81 -10.82 7.94
N VAL A 205 3.11 -12.05 7.51
CA VAL A 205 2.40 -13.26 7.97
C VAL A 205 2.56 -13.43 9.48
N HIS A 206 3.80 -13.44 9.97
CA HIS A 206 4.11 -13.68 11.38
C HIS A 206 3.42 -12.68 12.30
N MET A 207 3.50 -11.38 11.97
CA MET A 207 2.91 -10.29 12.73
C MET A 207 1.39 -10.45 12.89
N VAL A 208 0.66 -10.69 11.80
CA VAL A 208 -0.81 -10.80 11.85
C VAL A 208 -1.27 -12.14 12.41
N MET A 209 -0.48 -13.22 12.22
CA MET A 209 -0.76 -14.53 12.81
C MET A 209 -0.73 -14.49 14.34
N ALA A 210 0.12 -13.65 14.94
CA ALA A 210 0.22 -13.47 16.39
C ALA A 210 -0.95 -12.70 17.02
N ILE A 211 -1.83 -12.07 16.23
CA ILE A 211 -2.93 -11.24 16.74
C ILE A 211 -4.25 -12.04 16.78
N GLY A 212 -5.07 -11.83 17.81
CA GLY A 212 -6.35 -12.53 17.98
C GLY A 212 -7.44 -12.05 17.03
N GLY A 213 -8.38 -12.95 16.69
CA GLY A 213 -9.53 -12.66 15.83
C GLY A 213 -10.37 -11.45 16.28
N ALA A 214 -10.50 -11.27 17.60
CA ALA A 214 -11.25 -10.15 18.20
C ALA A 214 -10.63 -8.78 17.90
N ASP A 215 -9.32 -8.72 17.66
CA ASP A 215 -8.60 -7.47 17.39
C ASP A 215 -8.38 -7.21 15.90
N MET A 216 -8.83 -8.12 15.03
CA MET A 216 -8.65 -8.02 13.59
C MET A 216 -9.14 -6.69 12.99
N PRO A 217 -10.24 -6.07 13.44
CA PRO A 217 -10.65 -4.76 12.92
C PRO A 217 -9.57 -3.68 13.07
N VAL A 218 -8.84 -3.67 14.20
CA VAL A 218 -7.72 -2.74 14.44
C VAL A 218 -6.57 -3.05 13.48
N VAL A 219 -6.26 -4.34 13.27
CA VAL A 219 -5.21 -4.77 12.34
C VAL A 219 -5.52 -4.34 10.91
N VAL A 220 -6.77 -4.47 10.47
CA VAL A 220 -7.18 -4.00 9.13
C VAL A 220 -6.99 -2.49 8.99
N SER A 221 -7.31 -1.72 10.03
CA SER A 221 -7.09 -0.26 10.03
C SER A 221 -5.59 0.11 10.01
N MET A 222 -4.76 -0.65 10.72
CA MET A 222 -3.31 -0.45 10.72
C MET A 222 -2.71 -0.79 9.34
N LEU A 223 -3.13 -1.90 8.73
CA LEU A 223 -2.70 -2.29 7.38
C LEU A 223 -3.18 -1.28 6.32
N ASN A 224 -4.34 -0.65 6.52
CA ASN A 224 -4.75 0.51 5.72
C ASN A 224 -3.74 1.66 5.83
N SER A 225 -3.28 1.99 7.04
CA SER A 225 -2.22 2.99 7.23
C SER A 225 -0.95 2.61 6.45
N TYR A 226 -0.50 1.36 6.56
CA TYR A 226 0.69 0.89 5.85
C TYR A 226 0.52 0.94 4.33
N SER A 227 -0.67 0.63 3.81
CA SER A 227 -0.96 0.77 2.38
C SER A 227 -0.85 2.23 1.90
N GLY A 228 -1.25 3.20 2.73
CA GLY A 228 -1.08 4.63 2.45
C GLY A 228 0.39 5.04 2.42
N TRP A 229 1.19 4.59 3.39
CA TRP A 229 2.64 4.86 3.39
C TRP A 229 3.37 4.18 2.22
N ALA A 230 2.96 2.98 1.82
CA ALA A 230 3.48 2.32 0.62
C ALA A 230 3.14 3.11 -0.65
N ALA A 231 1.92 3.65 -0.74
CA ALA A 231 1.52 4.53 -1.85
C ALA A 231 2.32 5.84 -1.86
N ALA A 232 2.61 6.43 -0.69
CA ALA A 232 3.45 7.62 -0.59
C ALA A 232 4.90 7.34 -1.03
N ALA A 233 5.47 6.21 -0.58
CA ALA A 233 6.80 5.77 -1.01
C ALA A 233 6.85 5.52 -2.53
N THR A 234 5.80 4.91 -3.10
CA THR A 234 5.64 4.76 -4.55
C THR A 234 5.56 6.12 -5.24
N GLY A 235 4.91 7.10 -4.62
CA GLY A 235 4.83 8.47 -5.10
C GLY A 235 6.20 9.15 -5.18
N PHE A 236 7.02 9.03 -4.14
CA PHE A 236 8.40 9.52 -4.15
C PHE A 236 9.23 8.85 -5.25
N MET A 237 9.21 7.52 -5.29
CA MET A 237 9.89 6.71 -6.29
C MET A 237 9.55 7.12 -7.73
N LEU A 238 8.29 7.46 -8.01
CA LEU A 238 7.85 7.86 -9.36
C LEU A 238 7.93 9.37 -9.61
N GLY A 239 8.29 10.18 -8.61
CA GLY A 239 8.18 11.64 -8.65
C GLY A 239 6.75 12.12 -8.91
N ASN A 240 5.77 11.50 -8.25
CA ASN A 240 4.34 11.77 -8.44
C ASN A 240 3.71 12.38 -7.17
N ASP A 241 3.53 13.69 -7.19
CA ASP A 241 2.97 14.48 -6.08
C ASP A 241 1.59 14.00 -5.64
N LEU A 242 0.74 13.55 -6.57
CA LEU A 242 -0.59 13.06 -6.23
C LEU A 242 -0.49 11.82 -5.33
N LEU A 243 0.35 10.85 -5.70
CA LEU A 243 0.54 9.63 -4.89
C LEU A 243 1.15 9.95 -3.52
N ILE A 244 2.07 10.90 -3.44
CA ILE A 244 2.66 11.36 -2.18
C ILE A 244 1.56 11.91 -1.26
N VAL A 245 0.76 12.86 -1.78
CA VAL A 245 -0.30 13.52 -0.99
C VAL A 245 -1.38 12.52 -0.57
N ILE A 246 -1.89 11.70 -1.49
CA ILE A 246 -2.94 10.73 -1.17
C ILE A 246 -2.43 9.64 -0.23
N GLY A 247 -1.22 9.13 -0.47
CA GLY A 247 -0.60 8.14 0.40
C GLY A 247 -0.45 8.65 1.83
N ALA A 248 0.05 9.88 2.01
CA ALA A 248 0.18 10.49 3.34
C ALA A 248 -1.19 10.71 4.04
N LEU A 249 -2.22 11.12 3.29
CA LEU A 249 -3.57 11.29 3.83
C LEU A 249 -4.19 9.98 4.29
N VAL A 250 -4.10 8.93 3.47
CA VAL A 250 -4.60 7.59 3.81
C VAL A 250 -3.80 6.99 4.96
N GLY A 251 -2.46 7.13 4.92
CA GLY A 251 -1.54 6.65 5.94
C GLY A 251 -1.84 7.25 7.31
N SER A 252 -1.94 8.57 7.39
CA SER A 252 -2.28 9.27 8.63
C SER A 252 -3.71 8.96 9.12
N SER A 253 -4.70 8.94 8.22
CA SER A 253 -6.09 8.60 8.56
C SER A 253 -6.21 7.19 9.15
N GLY A 254 -5.54 6.19 8.55
CA GLY A 254 -5.53 4.82 9.06
C GLY A 254 -4.89 4.71 10.45
N ALA A 255 -3.80 5.44 10.70
CA ALA A 255 -3.15 5.45 12.01
C ALA A 255 -4.05 6.06 13.10
N ILE A 256 -4.70 7.20 12.80
CA ILE A 256 -5.64 7.86 13.71
C ILE A 256 -6.85 6.96 13.98
N LEU A 257 -7.42 6.34 12.94
CA LEU A 257 -8.55 5.42 13.07
C LEU A 257 -8.19 4.21 13.94
N SER A 258 -7.01 3.62 13.72
CA SER A 258 -6.51 2.50 14.54
C SER A 258 -6.44 2.87 16.02
N TYR A 259 -5.96 4.07 16.33
CA TYR A 259 -5.91 4.58 17.71
C TYR A 259 -7.31 4.79 18.31
N ILE A 260 -8.23 5.41 17.56
CA ILE A 260 -9.61 5.62 18.01
C ILE A 260 -10.31 4.28 18.26
N MET A 261 -10.11 3.29 17.38
CA MET A 261 -10.66 1.95 17.52
C MET A 261 -10.12 1.25 18.77
N CYS A 262 -8.81 1.31 19.03
CA CYS A 262 -8.21 0.76 20.26
C CYS A 262 -8.85 1.37 21.52
N ARG A 263 -9.01 2.70 21.55
CA ARG A 263 -9.66 3.40 22.66
C ARG A 263 -11.12 2.99 22.82
N ALA A 264 -11.88 2.90 21.73
CA ALA A 264 -13.27 2.47 21.76
C ALA A 264 -13.44 1.03 22.26
N MET A 265 -12.44 0.18 22.03
CA MET A 265 -12.39 -1.20 22.51
C MET A 265 -11.79 -1.35 23.91
N ASN A 266 -11.42 -0.26 24.60
CA ASN A 266 -10.70 -0.26 25.88
C ASN A 266 -9.42 -1.12 25.88
N ARG A 267 -8.68 -1.14 24.76
CA ARG A 267 -7.38 -1.81 24.66
C ARG A 267 -6.28 -0.81 24.34
N ASN A 268 -5.07 -1.06 24.85
CA ASN A 268 -3.90 -0.29 24.48
C ASN A 268 -3.41 -0.74 23.09
N PHE A 269 -3.08 0.20 22.21
CA PHE A 269 -2.50 -0.09 20.89
C PHE A 269 -1.30 -1.04 20.96
N ILE A 270 -0.41 -0.85 21.94
CA ILE A 270 0.74 -1.75 22.13
C ILE A 270 0.28 -3.16 22.47
N SER A 271 -0.75 -3.32 23.32
CA SER A 271 -1.26 -4.64 23.72
C SER A 271 -1.99 -5.42 22.61
N VAL A 272 -2.34 -4.74 21.51
CA VAL A 272 -2.94 -5.38 20.33
C VAL A 272 -1.86 -5.92 19.39
N ILE A 273 -0.67 -5.33 19.40
CA ILE A 273 0.41 -5.58 18.42
C ILE A 273 1.57 -6.38 19.04
N ALA A 274 1.82 -6.19 20.34
CA ALA A 274 2.86 -6.83 21.13
C ALA A 274 2.25 -7.73 22.19
#